data_AF-E5AKN2-F1
#
_entry.id   AF-E5AKN2-F1
#
_cell.length_a   1.000
_cell.length_b   1.000
_cell.length_c   1.000
_cell.angle_alpha   90.00
_cell.angle_beta   90.00
_cell.angle_gamma   90.00
#
_symmetry.space_group_name_H-M   'P 1'
#
loop_
_entity.id
_entity.type
_entity.pdbx_description
1 polymer ?
#
loop_
_entity_poly.entity_id
_entity_poly.type
_entity_poly.pdbx_seq_one_letter_code
_entity_poly.pdbx_strand_id
1 'polypeptide(L)' 'MTTVKGPRRSPRGALSGTSVYVGLTPLERAELEQIAAARHRSISSMARELICIGKRHVQDDPGSSVPNTGP' A
#
# COMPACT_ATOMS: atom_id res chain seq x y z
N MET A 1 24.89 2.75 33.17
CA MET A 1 23.42 2.80 33.01
C MET A 1 23.02 1.88 31.87
N THR A 2 22.26 0.82 32.12
CA THR A 2 21.79 -0.12 31.10
C THR A 2 20.36 0.28 30.68
N THR A 3 20.18 0.75 29.45
CA THR A 3 18.86 1.04 28.90
C THR A 3 18.22 -0.28 28.43
N VAL A 4 17.26 -0.78 29.19
CA VAL A 4 16.49 -1.96 28.82
C VAL A 4 15.64 -1.62 27.59
N LYS A 5 15.99 -2.21 26.44
CA LYS A 5 15.27 -2.04 25.17
C LYS A 5 14.00 -2.88 25.24
N GLY A 6 12.93 -2.31 25.79
CA GLY A 6 11.61 -2.94 25.87
C GLY A 6 11.04 -3.30 24.48
N PRO A 7 10.00 -4.16 24.40
CA PRO A 7 9.45 -4.65 23.14
C PRO A 7 9.07 -3.47 22.24
N ARG A 8 9.82 -3.31 21.15
CA ARG A 8 9.68 -2.21 20.18
C ARG A 8 8.48 -2.47 19.26
N ARG A 9 7.30 -2.68 19.83
CA ARG A 9 6.07 -2.77 19.05
C ARG A 9 5.70 -1.35 18.64
N SER A 10 5.71 -1.09 17.34
CA SER A 10 5.18 0.14 16.79
C SER A 10 3.73 0.32 17.25
N PRO A 11 3.28 1.55 17.50
CA PRO A 11 1.89 1.82 17.89
C PRO A 11 0.93 1.17 16.91
N ARG A 12 -0.21 0.65 17.40
CA ARG A 12 -1.27 0.14 16.53
C ARG A 12 -1.69 1.25 15.56
N GLY A 13 -1.65 0.97 14.25
CA GLY A 13 -1.93 1.95 13.19
C GLY A 13 -0.70 2.65 12.62
N ALA A 14 0.49 2.47 13.20
CA ALA A 14 1.73 2.92 12.58
C ALA A 14 1.96 2.14 11.28
N LEU A 15 2.25 2.87 10.20
CA LEU A 15 2.67 2.25 8.95
C LEU A 15 3.99 1.51 9.19
N SER A 16 4.14 0.34 8.55
CA SER A 16 5.45 -0.30 8.47
C SER A 16 6.44 0.67 7.83
N GLY A 17 7.68 0.71 8.32
CA GLY A 17 8.76 1.47 7.69
C GLY A 17 9.23 0.84 6.37
N THR A 18 8.78 -0.38 6.05
CA THR A 18 9.12 -1.08 4.81
C THR A 18 8.27 -0.56 3.65
N SER A 19 8.93 -0.12 2.58
CA SER A 19 8.26 0.24 1.33
C SER A 19 7.79 -1.01 0.57
N VAL A 20 6.69 -0.86 -0.16
CA VAL A 20 6.26 -1.84 -1.17
C VAL A 20 6.53 -1.22 -2.54
N TYR A 21 7.27 -1.93 -3.39
CA TYR A 21 7.52 -1.53 -4.76
C TYR A 21 6.49 -2.18 -5.68
N VAL A 22 5.93 -1.39 -6.60
CA VAL A 22 4.90 -1.83 -7.55
C VAL A 22 5.39 -1.50 -8.96
N GLY A 23 5.35 -2.48 -9.85
CA GLY A 23 5.59 -2.25 -11.26
C GLY A 23 4.41 -1.53 -11.88
N LEU A 24 4.65 -0.34 -12.45
CA LEU A 24 3.67 0.42 -13.21
C LEU A 24 4.23 0.65 -14.61
N THR A 25 3.36 0.61 -15.61
CA THR A 25 3.67 1.12 -16.93
C THR A 25 3.92 2.64 -16.86
N PRO A 26 4.63 3.23 -17.85
CA PRO A 26 4.83 4.67 -17.89
C PRO A 26 3.54 5.48 -17.85
N LEU A 27 2.47 4.97 -18.49
CA LEU A 27 1.16 5.61 -18.52
C LEU A 27 0.50 5.60 -17.13
N GLU A 28 0.42 4.43 -16.49
CA GLU A 28 -0.17 4.29 -15.14
C GLU A 28 0.57 5.16 -14.11
N ARG A 29 1.90 5.24 -14.22
CA ARG A 29 2.70 6.13 -13.37
C ARG A 29 2.34 7.60 -13.61
N ALA A 30 2.24 8.02 -14.86
CA ALA A 30 1.89 9.41 -15.20
C ALA A 30 0.49 9.79 -14.73
N GLU A 31 -0.48 8.88 -14.81
CA GLU A 31 -1.83 9.09 -14.28
C GLU A 31 -1.81 9.24 -12.74
N LEU A 32 -1.09 8.35 -12.05
CA LEU A 32 -0.94 8.42 -10.59
C LEU A 32 -0.29 9.73 -10.15
N GLU A 33 0.75 10.19 -10.86
CA GLU A 33 1.42 11.46 -10.58
C GLU A 33 0.50 12.66 -10.76
N GLN A 34 -0.30 12.68 -11.83
CA GLN A 34 -1.28 13.74 -12.07
C GLN A 34 -2.35 13.79 -10.98
N ILE A 35 -2.90 12.63 -10.57
CA ILE A 35 -3.91 12.56 -9.51
C ILE A 35 -3.31 13.03 -8.18
N ALA A 36 -2.08 12.60 -7.86
CA ALA A 36 -1.40 13.01 -6.64
C ALA A 36 -1.15 14.53 -6.61
N ALA A 37 -0.70 15.10 -7.73
CA ALA A 37 -0.48 16.54 -7.89
C ALA A 37 -1.80 17.32 -7.73
N ALA A 38 -2.87 16.89 -8.41
CA ALA A 38 -4.18 17.53 -8.33
C ALA A 38 -4.79 17.52 -6.92
N ARG A 39 -4.45 16.49 -6.11
CA ARG A 39 -4.94 16.35 -4.72
C ARG A 39 -3.96 16.87 -3.67
N HIS A 40 -2.83 17.47 -4.06
CA HIS A 40 -1.77 17.92 -3.17
C HIS A 40 -1.29 16.83 -2.20
N ARG A 41 -1.14 15.59 -2.68
CA ARG A 41 -0.65 14.46 -1.88
C ARG A 41 0.61 13.85 -2.48
N SER A 42 1.35 13.11 -1.66
CA SER A 42 2.47 12.31 -2.16
C SER A 42 1.98 11.11 -2.98
N ILE A 43 2.78 10.69 -3.95
CA ILE A 43 2.53 9.51 -4.81
C ILE A 43 2.24 8.28 -3.95
N SER A 44 3.06 7.99 -2.94
CA SER A 44 2.89 6.82 -2.06
C SER A 44 1.57 6.85 -1.27
N SER A 45 1.13 8.04 -0.85
CA SER A 45 -0.16 8.21 -0.16
C SER A 45 -1.33 7.94 -1.10
N MET A 46 -1.25 8.49 -2.32
CA MET A 46 -2.28 8.27 -3.35
C MET A 46 -2.34 6.81 -3.81
N ALA A 47 -1.18 6.19 -4.05
CA ALA A 47 -1.09 4.77 -4.40
C ALA A 47 -1.71 3.89 -3.31
N ARG A 48 -1.44 4.18 -2.04
CA ARG A 48 -2.05 3.47 -0.91
C ARG A 48 -3.56 3.63 -0.88
N GLU A 49 -4.09 4.83 -1.12
CA GLU A 49 -5.54 5.07 -1.18
C GLU A 49 -6.18 4.22 -2.28
N LEU A 50 -5.60 4.20 -3.48
CA LEU A 50 -6.10 3.38 -4.60
C LEU A 50 -6.06 1.89 -4.27
N ILE A 51 -4.99 1.40 -3.65
CA ILE A 51 -4.90 0.00 -3.19
C ILE A 51 -6.00 -0.29 -2.17
N CYS A 52 -6.23 0.59 -1.20
CA CYS A 52 -7.29 0.40 -0.20
C CYS A 52 -8.69 0.38 -0.82
N ILE A 53 -8.94 1.20 -1.84
CA ILE A 53 -10.20 1.19 -2.60
C ILE A 53 -10.33 -0.13 -3.35
N GLY A 54 -9.36 -0.48 -4.19
CA GLY A 54 -9.37 -1.70 -4.99
C GLY A 54 -9.52 -2.98 -4.15
N LYS A 55 -8.88 -3.03 -2.98
CA LYS A 55 -9.04 -4.17 -2.04
C LYS A 55 -10.47 -4.41 -1.60
N ARG A 56 -11.27 -3.35 -1.41
CA ARG A 56 -12.70 -3.48 -1.03
C ARG A 56 -13.47 -4.13 -2.17
N HIS A 57 -13.28 -3.63 -3.39
CA HIS A 57 -13.90 -4.20 -4.59
C HIS A 57 -13.52 -5.68 -4.81
N VAL A 58 -12.27 -6.07 -4.56
CA VAL A 58 -11.83 -7.47 -4.69
C VAL A 58 -12.40 -8.37 -3.60
N GLN A 59 -12.56 -7.86 -2.37
CA GLN A 59 -13.15 -8.62 -1.27
C GLN A 59 -14.66 -8.80 -1.40
N ASP A 60 -15.31 -7.84 -2.06
CA ASP A 60 -16.74 -7.88 -2.35
C ASP A 60 -17.06 -8.72 -3.61
N ASP A 61 -16.05 -9.20 -4.34
CA ASP A 61 -16.20 -10.09 -5.49
C ASP A 61 -16.16 -11.57 -5.04
N PRO A 62 -17.30 -12.29 -5.03
CA PRO A 62 -17.36 -13.70 -4.63
C PRO A 62 -16.64 -14.66 -5.60
N GLY A 63 -16.09 -14.19 -6.72
CA GLY A 63 -15.41 -15.01 -7.73
C GLY A 63 -13.88 -15.05 -7.66
N SER A 64 -13.23 -14.25 -6.79
CA SER A 64 -11.77 -14.10 -6.77
C SER A 64 -11.07 -15.20 -5.94
N SER A 65 -11.18 -16.45 -6.37
CA SER A 65 -10.24 -17.49 -5.93
C SER A 65 -8.98 -17.40 -6.81
N VAL A 66 -7.98 -16.64 -6.35
CA VAL A 66 -6.65 -16.68 -6.97
C VAL A 66 -6.09 -18.11 -6.76
N PRO A 67 -5.74 -18.88 -7.80
CA PRO A 67 -5.20 -20.21 -7.61
C PRO A 67 -3.84 -20.09 -6.90
N ASN A 68 -3.75 -20.73 -5.73
CA ASN A 68 -2.52 -20.90 -4.98
C ASN A 68 -1.61 -21.87 -5.74
N THR A 69 -0.85 -21.36 -6.71
CA THR A 69 0.25 -22.13 -7.31
C THR A 69 1.49 -21.92 -6.45
N GLY A 70 1.59 -22.72 -5.39
CA GLY A 70 2.85 -22.96 -4.70
C GLY A 70 3.77 -23.84 -5.57
N PRO A 71 5.11 -23.75 -5.37
CA PRO A 71 6.09 -24.57 -6.08
C PRO A 71 5.97 -26.06 -5.73
#